data_AF-A0A812LP40-F1
#
_entry.id   AF-A0A812LP40-F1
#
_cell.length_a   1.000
_cell.length_b   1.000
_cell.length_c   1.000
_cell.angle_alpha   90.00
_cell.angle_beta   90.00
_cell.angle_gamma   90.00
#
_symmetry.space_group_name_H-M   'P 1'
#
loop_
_entity.id
_entity.type
_entity.pdbx_description
1 polymer ?
#
loop_
_entity_poly.entity_id
_entity_poly.type
_entity_poly.pdbx_seq_one_letter_code
_entity_poly.pdbx_strand_id
1 'polypeptide(L)'
;MQQKQAVLFEVAETRLLWLNCVDFSVAIICAIEIAMMASAANSPVNFDFFRLLRVAKLLRVLRMFSVAVGHAPLQLLVKCLEASRGMLFWSFCLLTLLQLLAGVVVSMLASSYLLDDEGDAVMKEEVFRYYGTFTRTFLTMFEIMFANWGPACRVLVDNISEWFSVFFLLYRCVFGFAVLNVVNSVFVQQTMKTATSDEELAFKQKEKDIAVYNRKVRKLFQTIDASGDGAINLEEFEKLVKSPKLKFWMSQLELEYHDLLSLFEFLDNGDGQITLAEFIEGAGRLRGGAKALDIWRMETKIEVLFEEVFKMLPGAGTAAKDDSSSLDSGPGRS
;
A
#
# COMPACT_ATOMS: atom_id res chain seq x y z
N MET A 1 1.40 -11.39 25.10
CA MET A 1 1.03 -12.59 24.31
C MET A 1 -0.48 -12.84 24.28
N GLN A 2 -1.19 -12.84 25.42
CA GLN A 2 -2.64 -13.11 25.46
C GLN A 2 -3.49 -12.13 24.63
N GLN A 3 -3.12 -10.84 24.59
CA GLN A 3 -3.84 -9.83 23.81
C GLN A 3 -3.70 -10.05 22.28
N LYS A 4 -2.53 -10.51 21.81
CA LYS A 4 -2.33 -10.92 20.41
C LYS A 4 -3.12 -12.18 20.07
N GLN A 5 -3.21 -13.15 20.99
CA GLN A 5 -4.00 -14.36 20.80
C GLN A 5 -5.51 -14.06 20.75
N ALA A 6 -6.01 -13.12 21.56
CA ALA A 6 -7.41 -12.70 21.54
C ALA A 6 -7.79 -12.03 20.22
N VAL A 7 -6.97 -11.11 19.70
CA VAL A 7 -7.20 -10.45 18.40
C VAL A 7 -7.14 -11.44 17.24
N LEU A 8 -6.19 -12.39 17.26
CA LEU A 8 -6.11 -13.44 16.25
C LEU A 8 -7.32 -14.38 16.29
N PHE A 9 -7.85 -14.66 17.49
CA PHE A 9 -9.06 -15.46 17.67
C PHE A 9 -10.29 -14.74 17.12
N GLU A 10 -10.46 -13.45 17.42
CA GLU A 10 -11.59 -12.63 16.97
C GLU A 10 -11.61 -12.46 15.43
N VAL A 11 -10.43 -12.29 14.81
CA VAL A 11 -10.27 -12.22 13.35
C VAL A 11 -10.54 -13.59 12.69
N ALA A 12 -10.16 -14.69 13.34
CA ALA A 12 -10.48 -16.03 12.86
C ALA A 12 -11.98 -16.31 12.95
N GLU A 13 -12.63 -15.88 14.03
CA GLU A 13 -14.05 -16.06 14.26
C GLU A 13 -14.90 -15.24 13.27
N THR A 14 -14.57 -13.98 13.03
CA THR A 14 -15.24 -13.14 12.00
C THR A 14 -15.07 -13.70 10.59
N ARG A 15 -13.89 -14.25 10.26
CA ARG A 15 -13.67 -14.94 8.97
C ARG A 15 -14.52 -16.20 8.84
N LEU A 16 -14.59 -17.01 9.89
CA LEU A 16 -15.42 -18.21 9.92
C LEU A 16 -16.90 -17.85 9.78
N LEU A 17 -17.36 -16.78 10.44
CA LEU A 17 -18.73 -16.29 10.35
C LEU A 17 -19.08 -15.85 8.92
N TRP A 18 -18.19 -15.07 8.27
CA TRP A 18 -18.38 -14.63 6.90
C TRP A 18 -18.42 -15.81 5.90
N LEU A 19 -17.53 -16.80 6.07
CA LEU A 19 -17.51 -18.01 5.24
C LEU A 19 -18.76 -18.86 5.44
N ASN A 20 -19.25 -18.97 6.67
CA ASN A 20 -20.50 -19.66 6.97
C ASN A 20 -21.68 -18.94 6.32
N CYS A 21 -21.69 -17.59 6.27
CA CYS A 21 -22.68 -16.82 5.52
C CYS A 21 -22.60 -17.06 4.01
N VAL A 22 -21.40 -17.18 3.44
CA VAL A 22 -21.20 -17.52 2.02
C VAL A 22 -21.70 -18.95 1.74
N ASP A 23 -21.36 -19.92 2.59
CA ASP A 23 -21.80 -21.31 2.44
C ASP A 23 -23.33 -21.41 2.58
N PHE A 24 -23.93 -20.68 3.51
CA PHE A 24 -25.38 -20.59 3.71
C PHE A 24 -26.09 -19.96 2.50
N SER A 25 -25.54 -18.87 1.96
CA SER A 25 -26.10 -18.22 0.77
C SER A 25 -25.97 -19.08 -0.48
N VAL A 26 -24.86 -19.81 -0.66
CA VAL A 26 -24.75 -20.81 -1.73
C VAL A 26 -25.74 -21.96 -1.53
N ALA A 27 -25.95 -22.42 -0.30
CA ALA A 27 -26.93 -23.47 0.01
C ALA A 27 -28.37 -23.02 -0.32
N ILE A 28 -28.72 -21.77 0.02
CA ILE A 28 -30.00 -21.16 -0.35
C ILE A 28 -30.14 -21.09 -1.87
N ILE A 29 -29.12 -20.60 -2.58
CA ILE A 29 -29.14 -20.53 -4.04
C ILE A 29 -29.34 -21.92 -4.67
N CYS A 30 -28.67 -22.95 -4.13
CA CYS A 30 -28.86 -24.34 -4.57
C CYS A 30 -30.28 -24.84 -4.28
N ALA A 31 -30.83 -24.53 -3.10
CA ALA A 31 -32.18 -24.94 -2.72
C ALA A 31 -33.25 -24.28 -3.62
N ILE A 32 -33.08 -22.99 -3.92
CA ILE A 32 -33.93 -22.24 -4.85
C ILE A 32 -33.83 -22.85 -6.26
N GLU A 33 -32.62 -23.15 -6.74
CA GLU A 33 -32.42 -23.80 -8.04
C GLU A 33 -33.18 -25.13 -8.13
N ILE A 34 -33.07 -25.98 -7.09
CA ILE A 34 -33.74 -27.29 -7.04
C ILE A 34 -35.25 -27.15 -6.95
N ALA A 35 -35.77 -26.28 -6.07
CA ALA A 35 -37.20 -26.04 -5.90
C ALA A 35 -37.84 -25.46 -7.18
N MET A 36 -37.11 -24.57 -7.86
CA MET A 36 -37.54 -24.02 -9.14
C MET A 36 -37.48 -25.07 -10.25
N MET A 37 -36.44 -25.90 -10.34
CA MET A 37 -36.40 -27.00 -11.31
C MET A 37 -37.53 -28.02 -11.09
N ALA A 38 -37.87 -28.32 -9.85
CA ALA A 38 -38.95 -29.24 -9.51
C ALA A 38 -40.35 -28.68 -9.87
N SER A 39 -40.55 -27.38 -9.72
CA SER A 39 -41.81 -26.70 -10.08
C SER A 39 -41.91 -26.31 -11.56
N ALA A 40 -40.77 -26.20 -12.24
CA ALA A 40 -40.64 -25.82 -13.65
C ALA A 40 -40.98 -26.94 -14.65
N ALA A 41 -41.10 -28.20 -14.21
CA ALA A 41 -41.28 -29.35 -15.10
C ALA A 41 -42.50 -29.24 -16.06
N ASN A 42 -43.49 -28.40 -15.73
CA ASN A 42 -44.69 -28.16 -16.54
C ASN A 42 -44.87 -26.69 -17.01
N SER A 43 -43.85 -25.83 -16.91
CA SER A 43 -43.97 -24.40 -17.25
C SER A 43 -43.22 -24.02 -18.54
N PRO A 44 -43.82 -23.24 -19.46
CA PRO A 44 -43.21 -22.83 -20.74
C PRO A 44 -42.15 -21.72 -20.62
N VAL A 45 -41.70 -21.38 -19.41
CA VAL A 45 -40.71 -20.31 -19.18
C VAL A 45 -39.30 -20.83 -19.52
N ASN A 46 -38.50 -20.06 -20.26
CA ASN A 46 -37.10 -20.41 -20.53
C ASN A 46 -36.25 -20.22 -19.27
N PHE A 47 -35.80 -21.32 -18.67
CA PHE A 47 -35.03 -21.31 -17.41
C PHE A 47 -33.50 -21.15 -17.60
N ASP A 48 -33.03 -20.69 -18.76
CA ASP A 48 -31.58 -20.60 -19.04
C ASP A 48 -30.84 -19.63 -18.10
N PHE A 49 -31.50 -18.56 -17.66
CA PHE A 49 -30.97 -17.68 -16.61
C PHE A 49 -30.76 -18.40 -15.26
N PHE A 50 -31.52 -19.45 -14.96
CA PHE A 50 -31.37 -20.21 -13.73
C PHE A 50 -30.23 -21.23 -13.82
N ARG A 51 -29.81 -21.62 -15.03
CA ARG A 51 -28.59 -22.41 -15.22
C ARG A 51 -27.34 -21.62 -14.80
N LEU A 52 -27.38 -20.28 -14.87
CA LEU A 52 -26.31 -19.41 -14.36
C LEU A 52 -26.19 -19.44 -12.82
N LEU A 53 -27.25 -19.77 -12.07
CA LEU A 53 -27.17 -19.95 -10.60
C LEU A 53 -26.22 -21.10 -10.22
N ARG A 54 -25.97 -22.05 -11.13
CA ARG A 54 -24.95 -23.10 -10.94
C ARG A 54 -23.55 -22.52 -10.80
N VAL A 55 -23.25 -21.38 -11.44
CA VAL A 55 -21.96 -20.69 -11.33
C VAL A 55 -21.74 -20.18 -9.90
N ALA A 56 -22.80 -19.85 -9.15
CA ALA A 56 -22.70 -19.48 -7.75
C ALA A 56 -22.14 -20.62 -6.87
N LYS A 57 -22.21 -21.88 -7.32
CA LYS A 57 -21.55 -23.02 -6.63
C LYS A 57 -20.03 -22.90 -6.67
N LEU A 58 -19.46 -22.17 -7.63
CA LEU A 58 -18.03 -21.85 -7.67
C LEU A 58 -17.62 -20.91 -6.53
N LEU A 59 -18.55 -20.20 -5.88
CA LEU A 59 -18.21 -19.42 -4.68
C LEU A 59 -17.70 -20.31 -3.53
N ARG A 60 -18.03 -21.62 -3.53
CA ARG A 60 -17.43 -22.59 -2.60
C ARG A 60 -15.92 -22.74 -2.78
N VAL A 61 -15.37 -22.43 -3.96
CA VAL A 61 -13.91 -22.40 -4.22
C VAL A 61 -13.24 -21.31 -3.37
N LEU A 62 -13.96 -20.23 -3.02
CA LEU A 62 -13.44 -19.18 -2.13
C LEU A 62 -13.09 -19.72 -0.74
N ARG A 63 -13.77 -20.78 -0.29
CA ARG A 63 -13.43 -21.49 0.94
C ARG A 63 -12.04 -22.10 0.89
N MET A 64 -11.61 -22.62 -0.26
CA MET A 64 -10.26 -23.19 -0.41
C MET A 64 -9.17 -22.12 -0.23
N PHE A 65 -9.44 -20.88 -0.65
CA PHE A 65 -8.52 -19.76 -0.39
C PHE A 65 -8.46 -19.36 1.08
N SER A 66 -9.50 -19.66 1.88
CA SER A 66 -9.47 -19.47 3.32
C SER A 66 -8.79 -20.62 4.07
N VAL A 67 -8.90 -21.86 3.59
CA VAL A 67 -8.21 -23.03 4.17
C VAL A 67 -6.72 -23.04 3.78
N ALA A 68 -6.36 -22.29 2.73
CA ALA A 68 -4.99 -21.94 2.36
C ALA A 68 -4.35 -20.96 3.37
N VAL A 69 -4.24 -21.41 4.62
CA VAL A 69 -3.49 -20.76 5.70
C VAL A 69 -1.98 -20.64 5.36
N GLY A 70 -1.51 -21.29 4.29
CA GLY A 70 -0.11 -21.29 3.86
C GLY A 70 0.32 -20.22 2.83
N HIS A 71 -0.58 -19.47 2.19
CA HIS A 71 -0.20 -18.54 1.12
C HIS A 71 -0.30 -17.07 1.54
N ALA A 72 0.65 -16.62 2.37
CA ALA A 72 0.76 -15.23 2.85
C ALA A 72 0.62 -14.15 1.74
N PRO A 73 1.16 -14.31 0.51
CA PRO A 73 0.98 -13.32 -0.55
C PRO A 73 -0.47 -13.17 -1.04
N LEU A 74 -1.22 -14.27 -1.09
CA LEU A 74 -2.61 -14.25 -1.53
C LEU A 74 -3.50 -13.58 -0.46
N GLN A 75 -3.23 -13.87 0.81
CA GLN A 75 -3.95 -13.25 1.93
C GLN A 75 -3.73 -11.73 1.95
N LEU A 76 -2.51 -11.28 1.65
CA LEU A 76 -2.23 -9.85 1.49
C LEU A 76 -3.06 -9.22 0.38
N LEU A 77 -3.10 -9.83 -0.81
CA LEU A 77 -3.90 -9.31 -1.93
C LEU A 77 -5.38 -9.18 -1.57
N VAL A 78 -5.94 -10.19 -0.89
CA VAL A 78 -7.34 -10.15 -0.42
C VAL A 78 -7.56 -9.04 0.60
N LYS A 79 -6.67 -8.89 1.60
CA LYS A 79 -6.75 -7.78 2.58
C LYS A 79 -6.68 -6.41 1.90
N CYS A 80 -5.81 -6.24 0.90
CA CYS A 80 -5.70 -5.00 0.12
C CYS A 80 -6.96 -4.69 -0.68
N LEU A 81 -7.57 -5.70 -1.30
CA LEU A 81 -8.86 -5.56 -2.02
C LEU A 81 -9.99 -5.17 -1.06
N GLU A 82 -10.07 -5.82 0.09
CA GLU A 82 -11.06 -5.52 1.12
C GLU A 82 -10.90 -4.09 1.67
N ALA A 83 -9.67 -3.69 1.98
CA ALA A 83 -9.36 -2.34 2.45
C ALA A 83 -9.67 -1.25 1.40
N SER A 84 -9.65 -1.60 0.11
CA SER A 84 -9.89 -0.66 -0.99
C SER A 84 -11.36 -0.61 -1.42
N ARG A 85 -12.26 -1.43 -0.85
CA ARG A 85 -13.66 -1.57 -1.30
C ARG A 85 -14.43 -0.25 -1.36
N GLY A 86 -14.28 0.61 -0.34
CA GLY A 86 -15.02 1.87 -0.26
C GLY A 86 -14.55 2.88 -1.30
N MET A 87 -13.22 2.98 -1.46
CA MET A 87 -12.61 3.85 -2.46
C MET A 87 -12.95 3.41 -3.88
N LEU A 88 -12.89 2.11 -4.16
CA LEU A 88 -13.30 1.55 -5.46
C LEU A 88 -14.76 1.85 -5.76
N PHE A 89 -15.65 1.65 -4.78
CA PHE A 89 -17.07 1.94 -4.92
C PHE A 89 -17.31 3.42 -5.28
N TRP A 90 -16.75 4.35 -4.52
CA TRP A 90 -16.93 5.78 -4.78
C TRP A 90 -16.26 6.23 -6.10
N SER A 91 -15.11 5.66 -6.46
CA SER A 91 -14.46 5.92 -7.74
C SER A 91 -15.33 5.44 -8.91
N PHE A 92 -15.94 4.26 -8.79
CA PHE A 92 -16.85 3.72 -9.78
C PHE A 92 -18.14 4.55 -9.90
N CYS A 93 -18.71 4.99 -8.77
CA CYS A 93 -19.87 5.88 -8.76
C CYS A 93 -19.55 7.21 -9.47
N LEU A 94 -18.41 7.83 -9.15
CA LEU A 94 -17.98 9.07 -9.78
C LEU A 94 -17.74 8.88 -11.29
N LEU A 95 -17.04 7.82 -11.69
CA LEU A 95 -16.79 7.51 -13.10
C LEU A 95 -18.11 7.27 -13.86
N THR A 96 -19.03 6.53 -13.25
CA THR A 96 -20.35 6.26 -13.83
C THR A 96 -21.14 7.56 -13.99
N LEU A 97 -21.17 8.42 -12.98
CA LEU A 97 -21.83 9.72 -13.05
C LEU A 97 -21.28 10.58 -14.18
N LEU A 98 -19.95 10.70 -14.27
CA LEU A 98 -19.30 11.49 -15.31
C LEU A 98 -19.55 10.91 -16.73
N GLN A 99 -19.56 9.59 -16.87
CA GLN A 99 -19.94 8.91 -18.14
C GLN A 99 -21.40 9.17 -18.51
N LEU A 100 -22.31 9.16 -17.54
CA LEU A 100 -23.72 9.47 -17.77
C LEU A 100 -23.90 10.90 -18.26
N LEU A 101 -23.20 11.87 -17.66
CA LEU A 101 -23.24 13.26 -18.12
C LEU A 101 -22.73 13.41 -19.55
N ALA A 102 -21.58 12.81 -19.87
CA ALA A 102 -21.03 12.84 -21.23
C ALA A 102 -21.94 12.13 -22.25
N GLY A 103 -22.55 11.01 -21.85
CA GLY A 103 -23.51 10.28 -22.65
C GLY A 103 -24.78 11.08 -22.93
N VAL A 104 -25.34 11.76 -21.93
CA VAL A 104 -26.51 12.63 -22.14
C VAL A 104 -26.18 13.77 -23.11
N VAL A 105 -25.01 14.40 -22.98
CA VAL A 105 -24.57 15.45 -23.92
C VAL A 105 -24.50 14.92 -25.35
N VAL A 106 -23.86 13.78 -25.58
CA VAL A 106 -23.73 13.24 -26.94
C VAL A 106 -25.07 12.76 -27.51
N SER A 107 -25.94 12.16 -26.70
CA SER A 107 -27.31 11.80 -27.10
C SER A 107 -28.11 13.04 -27.49
N MET A 108 -28.01 14.13 -26.73
CA MET A 108 -28.71 15.38 -27.06
C MET A 108 -28.22 15.97 -28.39
N LEU A 109 -26.90 15.95 -28.64
CA LEU A 109 -26.31 16.43 -29.89
C LEU A 109 -26.67 15.54 -31.09
N ALA A 110 -26.79 14.22 -30.90
CA ALA A 110 -27.17 13.27 -31.95
C ALA A 110 -28.69 13.23 -32.20
N SER A 111 -29.50 13.68 -31.24
CA SER A 111 -30.98 13.62 -31.29
C SER A 111 -31.56 14.35 -32.50
N SER A 112 -31.03 15.53 -32.84
CA SER A 112 -31.50 16.30 -33.99
C SER A 112 -31.32 15.57 -35.32
N TYR A 113 -30.23 14.82 -35.48
CA TYR A 113 -29.98 14.00 -36.66
C TYR A 113 -30.88 12.75 -36.70
N LEU A 114 -31.13 12.13 -35.55
CA LEU A 114 -31.96 10.93 -35.44
C LEU A 114 -33.46 11.20 -35.64
N LEU A 115 -33.93 12.41 -35.29
CA LEU A 115 -35.33 12.83 -35.42
C LEU A 115 -35.63 13.53 -36.74
N ASP A 116 -34.62 13.83 -37.54
CA ASP A 116 -34.83 14.33 -38.90
C ASP A 116 -35.47 13.24 -39.77
N ASP A 117 -36.45 13.59 -40.60
CA ASP A 117 -37.15 12.65 -41.48
C ASP A 117 -36.45 12.51 -42.85
N GLU A 118 -35.57 13.45 -43.23
CA GLU A 118 -35.01 13.52 -44.60
C GLU A 118 -33.68 12.73 -44.80
N GLY A 119 -32.94 12.41 -43.74
CA GLY A 119 -31.69 11.61 -43.85
C GLY A 119 -31.82 10.10 -44.14
N ASP A 120 -30.72 9.50 -44.63
CA ASP A 120 -30.59 8.07 -44.99
C ASP A 120 -30.86 7.14 -43.80
N ALA A 121 -31.82 6.22 -43.98
CA ALA A 121 -32.24 5.25 -42.97
C ALA A 121 -31.09 4.33 -42.51
N VAL A 122 -30.17 3.95 -43.40
CA VAL A 122 -29.06 3.04 -43.07
C VAL A 122 -28.07 3.73 -42.12
N MET A 123 -27.73 4.99 -42.43
CA MET A 123 -26.82 5.78 -41.60
C MET A 123 -27.44 6.12 -40.25
N LYS A 124 -28.75 6.43 -40.22
CA LYS A 124 -29.48 6.66 -38.97
C LYS A 124 -29.55 5.40 -38.10
N GLU A 125 -29.72 4.22 -38.69
CA GLU A 125 -29.69 2.95 -37.94
C GLU A 125 -28.33 2.70 -37.30
N GLU A 126 -27.24 3.02 -38.00
CA GLU A 126 -25.88 2.91 -37.46
C GLU A 126 -25.66 3.85 -36.26
N VAL A 127 -26.06 5.12 -36.37
CA VAL A 127 -26.02 6.08 -35.26
C VAL A 127 -26.92 5.62 -34.11
N PHE A 128 -28.12 5.11 -34.40
CA PHE A 128 -29.08 4.64 -33.40
C PHE A 128 -28.59 3.40 -32.64
N ARG A 129 -27.76 2.56 -33.28
CA ARG A 129 -27.14 1.39 -32.62
C ARG A 129 -26.27 1.80 -31.43
N TYR A 130 -25.53 2.88 -31.55
CA TYR A 130 -24.62 3.39 -30.52
C TYR A 130 -25.30 4.42 -29.60
N TYR A 131 -26.02 5.39 -30.17
CA TYR A 131 -26.47 6.60 -29.46
C TYR A 131 -28.00 6.77 -29.38
N GLY A 132 -28.77 5.79 -29.87
CA GLY A 132 -30.22 5.92 -30.03
C GLY A 132 -31.03 5.88 -28.73
N THR A 133 -30.52 5.22 -27.70
CA THR A 133 -31.17 5.19 -26.37
C THR A 133 -30.17 5.50 -25.27
N PHE A 134 -30.68 5.87 -24.10
CA PHE A 134 -29.86 6.11 -22.91
C PHE A 134 -28.94 4.92 -22.59
N THR A 135 -29.49 3.70 -22.52
CA THR A 135 -28.70 2.50 -22.19
C THR A 135 -27.66 2.17 -23.24
N ARG A 136 -27.97 2.36 -24.53
CA ARG A 136 -27.02 2.17 -25.62
C ARG A 136 -25.91 3.20 -25.56
N THR A 137 -26.25 4.46 -25.32
CA THR A 137 -25.27 5.53 -25.20
C THR A 137 -24.38 5.33 -23.99
N PHE A 138 -24.94 4.95 -22.83
CA PHE A 138 -24.17 4.63 -21.64
C PHE A 138 -23.17 3.50 -21.90
N LEU A 139 -23.62 2.39 -22.52
CA LEU A 139 -22.74 1.28 -22.88
C LEU A 139 -21.65 1.72 -23.86
N THR A 140 -22.00 2.55 -24.85
CA THR A 140 -21.06 3.09 -25.83
C THR A 140 -20.02 4.00 -25.17
N MET A 141 -20.42 4.88 -24.26
CA MET A 141 -19.48 5.76 -23.53
C MET A 141 -18.55 4.96 -22.59
N PHE A 142 -19.06 3.86 -22.03
CA PHE A 142 -18.25 2.89 -21.28
C PHE A 142 -17.24 2.18 -22.19
N GLU A 143 -17.66 1.74 -23.39
CA GLU A 143 -16.80 1.13 -24.41
C GLU A 143 -15.70 2.08 -24.88
N ILE A 144 -16.03 3.35 -25.14
CA ILE A 144 -15.07 4.39 -25.52
C ILE A 144 -14.01 4.60 -24.42
N MET A 145 -14.39 4.44 -23.15
CA MET A 145 -13.47 4.63 -22.03
C MET A 145 -12.47 3.47 -21.87
N PHE A 146 -12.93 2.22 -21.98
CA PHE A 146 -12.14 1.03 -21.64
C PHE A 146 -11.67 0.18 -22.83
N ALA A 147 -12.37 0.23 -23.95
CA ALA A 147 -12.17 -0.66 -25.08
C ALA A 147 -11.84 0.12 -26.35
N ASN A 148 -12.54 -0.18 -27.46
CA ASN A 148 -12.29 0.45 -28.75
C ASN A 148 -13.15 1.71 -28.91
N TRP A 149 -12.50 2.86 -28.91
CA TRP A 149 -13.17 4.16 -29.09
C TRP A 149 -13.38 4.54 -30.56
N GLY A 150 -12.65 3.90 -31.49
CA GLY A 150 -12.60 4.29 -32.90
C GLY A 150 -13.95 4.18 -33.61
N PRO A 151 -14.57 2.98 -33.67
CA PRO A 151 -15.84 2.78 -34.37
C PRO A 151 -16.97 3.66 -33.83
N ALA A 152 -17.18 3.68 -32.51
CA ALA A 152 -18.22 4.48 -31.89
C ALA A 152 -18.06 5.99 -32.18
N CYS A 153 -16.82 6.50 -32.13
CA CYS A 153 -16.52 7.89 -32.48
C CYS A 153 -16.77 8.18 -33.97
N ARG A 154 -16.28 7.30 -34.85
CA ARG A 154 -16.37 7.45 -36.31
C ARG A 154 -17.81 7.52 -36.79
N VAL A 155 -18.72 6.76 -36.19
CA VAL A 155 -20.15 6.76 -36.54
C VAL A 155 -20.76 8.17 -36.43
N LEU A 156 -20.40 8.97 -35.42
CA LEU A 156 -20.90 10.36 -35.33
C LEU A 156 -20.11 11.35 -36.18
N VAL A 157 -18.80 11.13 -36.31
CA VAL A 157 -17.91 11.99 -37.11
C VAL A 157 -18.25 11.92 -38.58
N ASP A 158 -18.46 10.71 -39.11
CA ASP A 158 -18.64 10.46 -40.53
C ASP A 158 -20.10 10.70 -40.97
N ASN A 159 -21.10 10.51 -40.07
CA ASN A 159 -22.52 10.68 -40.40
C ASN A 159 -23.14 12.03 -40.00
N ILE A 160 -22.62 12.71 -38.96
CA ILE A 160 -23.22 13.97 -38.47
C ILE A 160 -22.30 15.16 -38.69
N SER A 161 -21.12 15.16 -38.07
CA SER A 161 -20.18 16.29 -38.18
C SER A 161 -18.79 15.93 -37.64
N GLU A 162 -17.76 16.44 -38.31
CA GLU A 162 -16.37 16.32 -37.84
C GLU A 162 -16.14 16.92 -36.44
N TRP A 163 -16.99 17.87 -35.99
CA TRP A 163 -16.89 18.46 -34.65
C TRP A 163 -17.05 17.46 -33.50
N PHE A 164 -17.71 16.31 -33.73
CA PHE A 164 -17.77 15.23 -32.73
C PHE A 164 -16.38 14.66 -32.42
N SER A 165 -15.41 14.76 -33.33
CA SER A 165 -14.04 14.32 -33.09
C SER A 165 -13.40 15.09 -31.94
N VAL A 166 -13.64 16.40 -31.85
CA VAL A 166 -13.12 17.26 -30.78
C VAL A 166 -13.71 16.85 -29.44
N PHE A 167 -15.01 16.57 -29.38
CA PHE A 167 -15.68 16.09 -28.17
C PHE A 167 -15.07 14.77 -27.67
N PHE A 168 -14.93 13.77 -28.56
CA PHE A 168 -14.39 12.47 -28.17
C PHE A 168 -12.90 12.51 -27.81
N LEU A 169 -12.11 13.33 -28.50
CA LEU A 169 -10.70 13.54 -28.15
C LEU A 169 -10.56 14.20 -26.77
N LEU A 170 -11.34 15.25 -26.47
CA LEU A 170 -11.34 15.87 -25.15
C LEU A 170 -11.82 14.90 -24.07
N TYR A 171 -12.91 14.18 -24.31
CA TYR A 171 -13.41 13.13 -23.42
C TYR A 171 -12.32 12.08 -23.14
N ARG A 172 -11.65 11.59 -24.18
CA ARG A 172 -10.61 10.57 -24.05
C ARG A 172 -9.40 11.11 -23.30
N CYS A 173 -9.01 12.36 -23.53
CA CYS A 173 -7.90 12.98 -22.81
C CYS A 173 -8.20 13.13 -21.32
N VAL A 174 -9.39 13.66 -20.97
CA VAL A 174 -9.79 13.87 -19.58
C VAL A 174 -9.97 12.54 -18.86
N PHE A 175 -10.80 11.64 -19.38
CA PHE A 175 -11.12 10.38 -18.69
C PHE A 175 -9.96 9.40 -18.75
N GLY A 176 -9.28 9.30 -19.90
CA GLY A 176 -8.16 8.38 -20.12
C GLY A 176 -6.89 8.78 -19.37
N PHE A 177 -6.43 10.03 -19.51
CA PHE A 177 -5.15 10.45 -18.93
C PHE A 177 -5.29 11.07 -17.54
N ALA A 178 -6.39 11.75 -17.21
CA ALA A 178 -6.56 12.35 -15.89
C ALA A 178 -7.29 11.40 -14.94
N VAL A 179 -8.56 11.07 -15.23
CA VAL A 179 -9.42 10.39 -14.25
C VAL A 179 -8.95 8.96 -13.96
N LEU A 180 -8.73 8.13 -14.99
CA LEU A 180 -8.30 6.73 -14.79
C LEU A 180 -6.92 6.65 -14.10
N ASN A 181 -5.99 7.55 -14.44
CA ASN A 181 -4.68 7.58 -13.80
C ASN A 181 -4.75 8.00 -12.33
N VAL A 182 -5.64 8.94 -11.98
CA VAL A 182 -5.89 9.31 -10.58
C VAL A 182 -6.48 8.12 -9.82
N VAL A 183 -7.52 7.46 -10.34
CA VAL A 183 -8.13 6.29 -9.69
C VAL A 183 -7.09 5.17 -9.48
N ASN A 184 -6.28 4.88 -10.49
CA ASN A 184 -5.19 3.90 -10.40
C ASN A 184 -4.16 4.29 -9.33
N SER A 185 -3.75 5.57 -9.27
CA SER A 185 -2.78 6.06 -8.28
C SER A 185 -3.30 5.91 -6.85
N VAL A 186 -4.54 6.34 -6.60
CA VAL A 186 -5.13 6.27 -5.25
C VAL A 186 -5.30 4.79 -4.82
N PHE A 187 -5.68 3.90 -5.74
CA PHE A 187 -5.76 2.47 -5.47
C PHE A 187 -4.40 1.85 -5.10
N VAL A 188 -3.33 2.23 -5.82
CA VAL A 188 -1.96 1.79 -5.51
C VAL A 188 -1.52 2.33 -4.14
N GLN A 189 -1.79 3.60 -3.83
CA GLN A 189 -1.45 4.18 -2.52
C GLN A 189 -2.15 3.46 -1.37
N GLN A 190 -3.44 3.15 -1.52
CA GLN A 190 -4.19 2.39 -0.51
C GLN A 190 -3.63 0.99 -0.34
N THR A 191 -3.31 0.31 -1.45
CA THR A 191 -2.70 -1.03 -1.44
C THR A 191 -1.35 -1.00 -0.72
N MET A 192 -0.50 -0.02 -1.00
CA MET A 192 0.81 0.15 -0.35
C MET A 192 0.65 0.42 1.15
N LYS A 193 -0.32 1.26 1.54
CA LYS A 193 -0.62 1.55 2.95
C LYS A 193 -1.08 0.30 3.69
N THR A 194 -1.93 -0.53 3.08
CA THR A 194 -2.35 -1.80 3.68
C THR A 194 -1.18 -2.77 3.79
N ALA A 195 -0.33 -2.86 2.77
CA ALA A 195 0.84 -3.74 2.78
C ALA A 195 1.90 -3.34 3.81
N THR A 196 2.12 -2.06 4.06
CA THR A 196 3.04 -1.59 5.11
C THR A 196 2.44 -1.68 6.51
N SER A 197 1.11 -1.58 6.64
CA SER A 197 0.43 -1.76 7.93
C SER A 197 0.34 -3.21 8.41
N ASP A 198 0.55 -4.18 7.53
CA ASP A 198 0.58 -5.59 7.91
C ASP A 198 1.88 -5.88 8.67
N GLU A 199 1.78 -6.06 9.99
CA GLU A 199 2.91 -6.28 10.90
C GLU A 199 3.83 -7.41 10.42
N GLU A 200 3.28 -8.48 9.84
CA GLU A 200 4.07 -9.63 9.40
C GLU A 200 4.94 -9.28 8.19
N LEU A 201 4.40 -8.49 7.26
CA LEU A 201 5.15 -8.00 6.11
C LEU A 201 6.16 -6.94 6.51
N ALA A 202 5.77 -6.02 7.40
CA ALA A 202 6.68 -5.01 7.94
C ALA A 202 7.85 -5.68 8.68
N PHE A 203 7.59 -6.74 9.45
CA PHE A 203 8.63 -7.53 10.11
C PHE A 203 9.54 -8.22 9.09
N LYS A 204 8.97 -8.94 8.11
CA LYS A 204 9.75 -9.61 7.05
C LYS A 204 10.58 -8.63 6.22
N GLN A 205 10.07 -7.42 5.98
CA GLN A 205 10.82 -6.39 5.26
C GLN A 205 12.00 -5.89 6.11
N LYS A 206 11.78 -5.58 7.39
CA LYS A 206 12.86 -5.20 8.31
C LYS A 206 13.93 -6.28 8.44
N GLU A 207 13.51 -7.55 8.55
CA GLU A 207 14.44 -8.68 8.62
C GLU A 207 15.31 -8.77 7.36
N LYS A 208 14.71 -8.60 6.16
CA LYS A 208 15.44 -8.52 4.90
C LYS A 208 16.40 -7.34 4.86
N ASP A 209 15.98 -6.16 5.31
CA ASP A 209 16.80 -4.95 5.31
C ASP A 209 18.02 -5.12 6.24
N ILE A 210 17.82 -5.71 7.43
CA ILE A 210 18.90 -6.07 8.36
C ILE A 210 19.84 -7.11 7.74
N ALA A 211 19.31 -8.15 7.09
CA ALA A 211 20.13 -9.18 6.45
C ALA A 211 20.96 -8.60 5.28
N VAL A 212 20.39 -7.73 4.46
CA VAL A 212 21.10 -7.04 3.38
C VAL A 212 22.19 -6.13 3.94
N TYR A 213 21.89 -5.39 5.01
CA TYR A 213 22.85 -4.55 5.72
C TYR A 213 24.02 -5.39 6.27
N ASN A 214 23.73 -6.43 7.04
CA ASN A 214 24.75 -7.33 7.60
C ASN A 214 25.61 -7.97 6.51
N ARG A 215 25.02 -8.30 5.36
CA ARG A 215 25.76 -8.81 4.20
C ARG A 215 26.71 -7.77 3.61
N LYS A 216 26.30 -6.50 3.53
CA LYS A 216 27.17 -5.39 3.08
C LYS A 216 28.32 -5.18 4.06
N VAL A 217 28.04 -5.13 5.36
CA VAL A 217 29.04 -4.95 6.42
C VAL A 217 30.04 -6.12 6.44
N ARG A 218 29.57 -7.36 6.32
CA ARG A 218 30.47 -8.54 6.24
C ARG A 218 31.37 -8.51 5.00
N LYS A 219 30.84 -8.11 3.84
CA LYS A 219 31.67 -7.94 2.63
C LYS A 219 32.72 -6.84 2.81
N LEU A 220 32.38 -5.76 3.52
CA LEU A 220 33.34 -4.72 3.85
C LEU A 220 34.45 -5.25 4.74
N PHE A 221 34.08 -5.90 5.85
CA PHE A 221 35.04 -6.48 6.78
C PHE A 221 36.06 -7.37 6.07
N GLN A 222 35.60 -8.27 5.20
CA GLN A 222 36.46 -9.15 4.38
C GLN A 222 37.38 -8.41 3.39
N THR A 223 37.07 -7.16 3.06
CA THR A 223 37.93 -6.33 2.18
C THR A 223 39.01 -5.60 2.98
N ILE A 224 38.78 -5.39 4.29
CA ILE A 224 39.70 -4.69 5.21
C ILE A 224 40.69 -5.67 5.82
N ASP A 225 40.17 -6.81 6.28
CA ASP A 225 40.91 -7.92 6.87
C ASP A 225 41.83 -8.56 5.79
N ALA A 226 42.98 -7.94 5.59
CA ALA A 226 43.97 -8.35 4.61
C ALA A 226 44.80 -9.55 5.10
N SER A 227 44.93 -9.68 6.43
CA SER A 227 45.59 -10.81 7.08
C SER A 227 44.73 -12.08 7.08
N GLY A 228 43.41 -11.95 7.04
CA GLY A 228 42.44 -13.04 7.08
C GLY A 228 42.30 -13.66 8.48
N ASP A 229 42.69 -12.94 9.53
CA ASP A 229 42.68 -13.43 10.91
C ASP A 229 41.31 -13.28 11.59
N GLY A 230 40.35 -12.64 10.91
CA GLY A 230 39.00 -12.41 11.43
C GLY A 230 38.88 -11.20 12.36
N ALA A 231 39.94 -10.39 12.46
CA ALA A 231 40.00 -9.14 13.19
C ALA A 231 40.58 -8.03 12.27
N ILE A 232 40.39 -6.77 12.66
CA ILE A 232 41.02 -5.63 12.01
C ILE A 232 41.88 -4.95 13.06
N ASN A 233 43.20 -4.97 12.85
CA ASN A 233 44.13 -4.26 13.72
C ASN A 233 44.29 -2.78 13.32
N LEU A 234 44.91 -1.99 14.20
CA LEU A 234 45.10 -0.56 13.99
C LEU A 234 45.86 -0.24 12.69
N GLU A 235 46.85 -1.05 12.31
CA GLU A 235 47.64 -0.82 11.09
C GLU A 235 46.83 -1.07 9.81
N GLU A 236 46.02 -2.13 9.77
CA GLU A 236 45.09 -2.43 8.69
C GLU A 236 44.04 -1.33 8.56
N PHE A 237 43.52 -0.87 9.70
CA PHE A 237 42.58 0.24 9.75
C PHE A 237 43.20 1.55 9.25
N GLU A 238 44.43 1.89 9.66
CA GLU A 238 45.11 3.12 9.24
C GLU A 238 45.44 3.12 7.73
N LYS A 239 45.79 1.96 7.16
CA LYS A 239 45.97 1.80 5.70
C LYS A 239 44.65 2.01 4.96
N LEU A 240 43.56 1.53 5.52
CA LEU A 240 42.22 1.69 4.96
C LEU A 240 41.76 3.15 5.00
N VAL A 241 42.04 3.84 6.12
CA VAL A 241 41.78 5.27 6.35
C VAL A 241 42.39 6.16 5.27
N LYS A 242 43.60 5.84 4.81
CA LYS A 242 44.29 6.58 3.73
C LYS A 242 43.73 6.26 2.34
N SER A 243 42.91 5.21 2.22
CA SER A 243 42.34 4.81 0.94
C SER A 243 41.06 5.61 0.61
N PRO A 244 40.87 6.07 -0.65
CA PRO A 244 39.61 6.66 -1.09
C PRO A 244 38.44 5.66 -1.05
N LYS A 245 38.75 4.36 -0.91
CA LYS A 245 37.76 3.33 -0.64
C LYS A 245 37.05 3.63 0.67
N LEU A 246 37.71 3.82 1.82
CA LEU A 246 36.98 4.02 3.09
C LEU A 246 35.91 5.12 3.04
N LYS A 247 36.20 6.28 2.44
CA LYS A 247 35.20 7.36 2.22
C LYS A 247 33.98 6.90 1.42
N PHE A 248 34.20 6.18 0.32
CA PHE A 248 33.11 5.60 -0.46
C PHE A 248 32.28 4.62 0.38
N TRP A 249 32.92 3.80 1.20
CA TRP A 249 32.23 2.79 1.99
C TRP A 249 31.43 3.40 3.16
N MET A 250 31.97 4.44 3.78
CA MET A 250 31.25 5.20 4.80
C MET A 250 30.02 5.90 4.24
N SER A 251 30.10 6.40 3.00
CA SER A 251 28.92 6.90 2.29
C SER A 251 27.88 5.80 2.01
N GLN A 252 28.32 4.57 1.73
CA GLN A 252 27.44 3.41 1.47
C GLN A 252 26.75 2.89 2.75
N LEU A 253 27.36 3.11 3.91
CA LEU A 253 26.83 2.73 5.22
C LEU A 253 26.10 3.88 5.94
N GLU A 254 26.01 5.06 5.32
CA GLU A 254 25.41 6.27 5.89
C GLU A 254 26.09 6.70 7.21
N LEU A 255 27.41 6.54 7.28
CA LEU A 255 28.22 6.87 8.46
C LEU A 255 28.91 8.23 8.25
N GLU A 256 28.53 9.22 9.05
CA GLU A 256 29.26 10.48 9.19
C GLU A 256 30.38 10.30 10.21
N TYR A 257 31.61 10.59 9.82
CA TYR A 257 32.75 10.59 10.74
C TYR A 257 33.56 11.87 10.53
N HIS A 258 33.90 12.51 11.64
CA HIS A 258 34.78 13.68 11.67
C HIS A 258 36.22 13.33 12.08
N ASP A 259 36.39 12.25 12.84
CA ASP A 259 37.68 11.69 13.24
C ASP A 259 37.67 10.16 13.10
N LEU A 260 38.68 9.63 12.41
CA LEU A 260 38.84 8.21 12.11
C LEU A 260 39.49 7.44 13.27
N LEU A 261 40.26 8.11 14.12
CA LEU A 261 40.82 7.49 15.33
C LEU A 261 39.71 7.26 16.35
N SER A 262 38.84 8.25 16.56
CA SER A 262 37.66 8.11 17.42
C SER A 262 36.71 7.03 16.93
N LEU A 263 36.64 6.81 15.62
CA LEU A 263 35.85 5.73 15.05
C LEU A 263 36.43 4.35 15.37
N PHE A 264 37.76 4.18 15.30
CA PHE A 264 38.40 2.93 15.69
C PHE A 264 38.13 2.63 17.17
N GLU A 265 38.35 3.62 18.04
CA GLU A 265 38.06 3.52 19.48
C GLU A 265 36.58 3.25 19.77
N PHE A 266 35.66 3.72 18.93
CA PHE A 266 34.23 3.47 19.09
C PHE A 266 33.81 2.06 18.67
N LEU A 267 34.51 1.48 17.70
CA LEU A 267 34.25 0.14 17.19
C LEU A 267 34.97 -0.94 18.01
N ASP A 268 36.12 -0.61 18.60
CA ASP A 268 36.92 -1.47 19.47
C ASP A 268 36.28 -1.61 20.88
N ASN A 269 36.43 -2.78 21.49
CA ASN A 269 36.03 -3.04 22.87
C ASN A 269 37.13 -2.65 23.90
N GLY A 270 38.30 -2.22 23.42
CA GLY A 270 39.48 -1.87 24.19
C GLY A 270 40.61 -2.90 24.13
N ASP A 271 40.51 -3.92 23.28
CA ASP A 271 41.56 -4.93 23.05
C ASP A 271 42.51 -4.57 21.88
N GLY A 272 42.24 -3.45 21.19
CA GLY A 272 43.06 -2.95 20.09
C GLY A 272 42.78 -3.65 18.76
N GLN A 273 41.73 -4.47 18.68
CA GLN A 273 41.31 -5.19 17.49
C GLN A 273 39.79 -5.08 17.30
N ILE A 274 39.35 -4.99 16.04
CA ILE A 274 37.92 -4.96 15.72
C ILE A 274 37.52 -6.28 15.08
N THR A 275 36.78 -7.11 15.81
CA THR A 275 36.22 -8.35 15.26
C THR A 275 35.03 -8.07 14.35
N LEU A 276 34.63 -9.06 13.53
CA LEU A 276 33.44 -8.92 12.68
C LEU A 276 32.16 -8.62 13.47
N ALA A 277 32.03 -9.17 14.68
CA ALA A 277 30.85 -8.96 15.52
C ALA A 277 30.79 -7.50 16.02
N GLU A 278 31.91 -6.98 16.50
CA GLU A 278 32.06 -5.59 16.92
C GLU A 278 31.87 -4.62 15.76
N PHE A 279 32.40 -4.95 14.59
CA PHE A 279 32.21 -4.13 13.40
C PHE A 279 30.73 -4.03 12.99
N ILE A 280 29.98 -5.13 13.03
CA ILE A 280 28.54 -5.13 12.74
C ILE A 280 27.75 -4.34 13.78
N GLU A 281 28.04 -4.55 15.07
CA GLU A 281 27.37 -3.87 16.16
C GLU A 281 27.66 -2.36 16.16
N GLY A 282 28.94 -2.00 16.08
CA GLY A 282 29.42 -0.63 16.08
C GLY A 282 28.96 0.15 14.85
N ALA A 283 29.03 -0.44 13.65
CA ALA A 283 28.46 0.18 12.46
C ALA A 283 26.93 0.34 12.57
N GLY A 284 26.24 -0.60 13.21
CA GLY A 284 24.80 -0.50 13.48
C GLY A 284 24.44 0.64 14.47
N ARG A 285 25.32 0.96 15.42
CA ARG A 285 25.14 2.05 16.40
C ARG A 285 25.45 3.43 15.82
N LEU A 286 26.46 3.53 14.96
CA LEU A 286 26.83 4.78 14.28
C LEU A 286 25.90 5.15 13.12
N ARG A 287 25.05 4.21 12.70
CA ARG A 287 24.14 4.41 11.58
C ARG A 287 22.92 5.24 11.98
N GLY A 288 22.78 6.39 11.33
CA GLY A 288 21.64 7.29 11.46
C GLY A 288 21.72 8.21 12.69
N GLY A 289 20.67 9.00 12.91
CA GLY A 289 20.61 9.92 14.05
C GLY A 289 20.37 9.20 15.39
N ALA A 290 20.71 9.88 16.49
CA ALA A 290 20.39 9.40 17.84
C ALA A 290 18.89 9.09 17.95
N LYS A 291 18.54 7.87 18.40
CA LYS A 291 17.14 7.49 18.59
C LYS A 291 16.60 8.20 19.84
N ALA A 292 15.28 8.35 19.92
CA ALA A 292 14.64 8.91 21.12
C ALA A 292 15.08 8.21 22.42
N LEU A 293 15.32 6.90 22.37
CA LEU A 293 15.84 6.12 23.50
C LEU A 293 17.28 6.52 23.89
N ASP A 294 18.12 6.84 22.92
CA ASP A 294 19.51 7.23 23.16
C ASP A 294 19.58 8.63 23.79
N ILE A 295 18.72 9.54 23.32
CA ILE A 295 18.54 10.88 23.91
C ILE A 295 18.04 10.76 25.35
N TRP A 296 17.01 9.95 25.59
CA TRP A 296 16.47 9.73 26.93
C TRP A 296 17.51 9.11 27.87
N ARG A 297 18.29 8.13 27.41
CA ARG A 297 19.42 7.59 28.19
C ARG A 297 20.46 8.66 28.52
N MET A 298 20.72 9.59 27.60
CA MET A 298 21.62 10.71 27.85
C MET A 298 21.06 11.66 28.91
N GLU A 299 19.78 12.02 28.80
CA GLU A 299 19.07 12.86 29.77
C GLU A 299 19.16 12.26 31.19
N THR A 300 18.84 10.98 31.35
CA THR A 300 18.96 10.30 32.66
C THR A 300 20.40 10.29 33.18
N LYS A 301 21.40 10.06 32.32
CA LYS A 301 22.81 10.10 32.75
C LYS A 301 23.24 11.51 33.16
N ILE A 302 22.73 12.54 32.48
CA ILE A 302 22.98 13.94 32.78
C ILE A 302 22.35 14.30 34.14
N GLU A 303 21.12 13.87 34.42
CA GLU A 303 20.47 14.06 35.74
C GLU A 303 21.29 13.44 36.87
N VAL A 304 21.75 12.20 36.70
CA VAL A 304 22.59 11.50 37.68
C VAL A 304 23.92 12.23 37.89
N LEU A 305 24.57 12.66 36.81
CA LEU A 305 25.81 13.45 36.87
C LEU A 305 25.60 14.77 37.60
N PHE A 306 24.50 15.47 37.34
CA PHE A 306 24.18 16.71 38.04
C PHE A 306 23.99 16.48 39.54
N GLU A 307 23.32 15.41 39.95
CA GLU A 307 23.20 15.06 41.37
C GLU A 307 24.56 14.77 42.03
N GLU A 308 25.42 14.00 41.37
CA GLU A 308 26.76 13.69 41.90
C GLU A 308 27.62 14.95 42.03
N VAL A 309 27.61 15.83 41.02
CA VAL A 309 28.32 17.11 41.06
C VAL A 309 27.77 18.00 42.18
N PHE A 310 26.45 18.06 42.37
CA PHE A 310 25.84 18.84 43.45
C PHE A 310 26.25 18.33 44.84
N LYS A 311 26.39 17.00 45.00
CA LYS A 311 26.87 16.37 46.24
C LYS A 311 28.35 16.65 46.50
N MET A 312 29.16 16.85 45.46
CA MET A 312 30.60 17.14 45.59
C MET A 312 30.93 18.62 45.86
N LEU A 313 30.00 19.55 45.66
CA LEU A 313 30.22 20.97 45.94
C LEU A 313 30.11 21.28 47.45
N PRO A 314 31.18 21.79 48.09
CA PRO A 314 31.13 22.15 49.50
C PRO A 314 30.27 23.41 49.67
N GLY A 315 29.09 23.25 50.30
CA GLY A 315 28.19 24.36 50.66
C GLY A 315 26.77 24.29 50.09
N ALA A 316 26.44 23.31 49.23
CA ALA A 316 25.11 23.22 48.61
C ALA A 316 24.04 22.53 49.48
N GLY A 317 24.43 21.92 50.62
CA GLY A 317 23.54 21.12 51.47
C GLY A 317 22.54 21.90 52.34
N THR A 318 22.56 23.24 52.34
CA THR A 318 21.75 24.06 53.26
C THR A 318 20.69 24.95 52.59
N ALA A 319 20.61 25.02 51.26
CA ALA A 319 19.70 25.96 50.58
C ALA A 319 18.41 25.34 50.00
N ALA A 320 18.31 24.01 49.85
CA ALA A 320 17.26 23.39 49.04
C ALA A 320 15.94 23.06 49.78
N LYS A 321 15.75 23.50 51.04
CA LYS A 321 14.56 23.12 51.84
C LYS A 321 13.44 24.16 51.91
N ASP A 322 13.64 25.38 51.44
CA ASP A 322 12.65 26.47 51.65
C ASP A 322 11.80 26.83 50.41
N ASP A 323 12.13 26.39 49.19
CA ASP A 323 11.43 26.85 47.97
C ASP A 323 10.34 25.91 47.41
N SER A 324 10.03 24.78 48.04
CA SER A 324 9.05 23.82 47.51
C SER A 324 7.57 24.16 47.78
N SER A 325 7.25 25.38 48.24
CA SER A 325 5.87 25.74 48.64
C SER A 325 5.11 26.71 47.70
N SER A 326 5.64 27.11 46.53
CA SER A 326 5.03 28.22 45.77
C SER A 326 4.77 28.04 44.27
N LEU A 327 4.87 26.83 43.69
CA LEU A 327 4.59 26.63 42.25
C LEU A 327 3.64 25.46 41.98
N ASP A 328 2.40 25.58 42.45
CA ASP A 328 1.25 24.88 41.87
C ASP A 328 0.27 25.91 41.30
N SER A 329 0.43 26.23 40.01
CA SER A 329 -0.65 26.69 39.13
C SER A 329 -0.14 26.92 37.71
N GLY A 330 -0.46 25.98 36.81
CA GLY A 330 -0.28 26.14 35.37
C GLY A 330 -1.24 25.21 34.61
N PRO A 331 -1.99 25.70 33.60
CA PRO A 331 -3.28 25.12 33.22
C PRO A 331 -3.19 24.08 32.10
N GLY A 332 -4.24 23.26 32.03
CA GLY A 332 -4.43 22.18 31.06
C GLY A 332 -4.37 22.61 29.59
N ARG A 333 -4.00 21.64 28.75
CA ARG A 333 -4.09 21.73 27.29
C ARG A 333 -5.06 20.69 26.74
N SER A 334 -5.99 21.22 25.95
CA SER A 334 -6.83 20.56 24.95
C SER A 334 -6.03 19.88 23.85
#